data_AF-A0A7W4WB97-F1
#
_entry.id   AF-A0A7W4WB97-F1
#
_cell.length_a   1.000
_cell.length_b   1.000
_cell.length_c   1.000
_cell.angle_alpha   90.00
_cell.angle_beta   90.00
_cell.angle_gamma   90.00
#
_symmetry.space_group_name_H-M   'P 1'
#
loop_
_entity.id
_entity.type
_entity.pdbx_description
1 polymer ?
#
loop_
_entity_poly.entity_id
_entity_poly.type
_entity_poly.pdbx_seq_one_letter_code
_entity_poly.pdbx_strand_id
1 'polypeptide(L)' 'MTRRPKSVIRKVSLNQIRRSVASSSAIETGESSKLIEARLKARKRRFPDLLLAR' A
#
# COMPACT_ATOMS: atom_id res chain seq x y z
N MET A 1 21.87 32.25 -6.69
CA MET A 1 21.17 31.06 -6.14
C MET A 1 21.14 29.97 -7.21
N THR A 2 21.95 28.91 -7.06
CA THR A 2 21.98 27.78 -8.00
C THR A 2 20.80 26.83 -7.73
N ARG A 3 20.02 26.48 -8.77
CA ARG A 3 18.89 25.54 -8.66
C ARG A 3 19.42 24.13 -8.45
N ARG A 4 18.92 23.42 -7.43
CA ARG A 4 19.25 22.00 -7.21
C ARG A 4 18.66 21.16 -8.35
N PRO A 5 19.41 20.17 -8.88
CA PRO A 5 18.91 19.30 -9.93
C PRO A 5 17.71 18.49 -9.41
N LYS A 6 16.72 18.29 -10.29
CA LYS A 6 15.50 17.53 -9.98
C LYS A 6 15.90 16.08 -9.70
N SER A 7 15.66 15.60 -8.49
CA SER A 7 16.02 14.24 -8.10
C SER A 7 15.22 13.21 -8.90
N VAL A 8 15.84 12.05 -9.17
CA VAL A 8 15.19 10.94 -9.85
C VAL A 8 14.02 10.44 -9.00
N ILE A 9 12.82 10.43 -9.57
CA ILE A 9 11.62 9.91 -8.91
C ILE A 9 11.79 8.40 -8.71
N ARG A 10 11.91 7.97 -7.45
CA ARG A 10 11.94 6.54 -7.11
C ARG A 10 10.54 5.96 -7.26
N LYS A 11 10.36 5.03 -8.20
CA LYS A 11 9.10 4.27 -8.30
C LYS A 11 8.97 3.31 -7.12
N VAL A 12 7.84 3.39 -6.42
CA VAL A 12 7.51 2.48 -5.32
C VAL A 12 6.75 1.28 -5.88
N SER A 13 7.18 0.07 -5.50
CA SER A 13 6.50 -1.16 -5.90
C SER A 13 5.19 -1.36 -5.11
N LEU A 14 4.21 -2.02 -5.73
CA LEU A 14 2.96 -2.37 -5.06
C LEU A 14 3.20 -3.20 -3.78
N ASN A 15 4.23 -4.04 -3.77
CA ASN A 15 4.59 -4.83 -2.58
C ASN A 15 5.10 -3.96 -1.43
N GLN A 16 5.82 -2.88 -1.72
CA GLN A 16 6.21 -1.91 -0.68
C GLN A 16 4.98 -1.19 -0.11
N ILE A 17 4.04 -0.79 -0.95
CA ILE A 17 2.78 -0.17 -0.51
C ILE A 17 2.00 -1.15 0.39
N ARG A 18 1.82 -2.40 -0.03
CA ARG A 18 1.11 -3.43 0.75
C ARG A 18 1.75 -3.66 2.12
N ARG A 19 3.08 -3.73 2.20
CA ARG A 19 3.80 -3.86 3.47
C ARG A 19 3.55 -2.66 4.38
N SER A 20 3.67 -1.45 3.84
CA SER A 20 3.41 -0.21 4.59
C SER A 20 2.00 -0.19 5.18
N VAL A 21 0.99 -0.51 4.36
CA VAL A 21 -0.41 -0.55 4.80
C VAL A 21 -0.62 -1.64 5.85
N ALA A 22 -0.09 -2.85 5.63
CA ALA A 22 -0.21 -3.95 6.56
C ALA A 22 0.42 -3.64 7.93
N SER A 23 1.55 -2.93 7.97
CA SER A 23 2.18 -2.48 9.21
C SER A 23 1.32 -1.47 9.97
N SER A 24 0.75 -0.47 9.30
CA SER A 24 -0.14 0.52 9.95
C SER A 24 -1.39 -0.15 10.49
N SER A 25 -2.06 -0.97 9.67
CA SER A 25 -3.27 -1.66 10.07
C SER A 25 -3.03 -2.67 11.19
N ALA A 26 -1.86 -3.32 11.25
CA ALA A 26 -1.53 -4.22 12.36
C ALA A 26 -1.49 -3.50 13.71
N ILE A 27 -0.99 -2.25 13.73
CA ILE A 27 -0.98 -1.43 14.95
C ILE A 27 -2.41 -1.07 15.36
N GLU A 28 -3.25 -0.67 14.41
CA GLU A 28 -4.63 -0.24 14.66
C GLU A 28 -5.56 -1.40 15.07
N THR A 29 -5.33 -2.60 14.52
CA THR A 29 -6.24 -3.75 14.68
C THR A 29 -5.74 -4.80 15.68
N GLY A 30 -4.46 -4.76 16.06
CA GLY A 30 -3.82 -5.81 16.85
C GLY A 30 -3.62 -7.14 16.11
N GLU A 31 -3.97 -7.22 14.81
CA GLU A 31 -3.73 -8.41 13.99
C GLU A 31 -2.27 -8.47 13.52
N SER A 32 -1.81 -9.69 13.16
CA SER A 32 -0.49 -9.86 12.56
C SER A 32 -0.39 -9.17 11.20
N SER A 33 0.63 -8.33 11.01
CA SER A 33 0.95 -7.69 9.73
C SER A 33 1.11 -8.70 8.58
N LYS A 34 1.63 -9.90 8.86
CA LYS A 34 1.78 -10.98 7.86
C LYS A 34 0.43 -11.47 7.34
N LEU A 35 -0.57 -11.58 8.22
CA LEU A 35 -1.93 -11.97 7.83
C LEU A 35 -2.59 -10.88 6.98
N ILE A 36 -2.45 -9.61 7.39
CA ILE A 36 -3.00 -8.47 6.64
C ILE A 36 -2.34 -8.39 5.26
N GLU A 37 -1.02 -8.53 5.17
CA GLU A 37 -0.31 -8.51 3.89
C GLU A 37 -0.75 -9.65 2.97
N ALA A 38 -0.97 -10.86 3.51
CA ALA A 38 -1.49 -11.99 2.74
C ALA A 38 -2.91 -11.70 2.20
N ARG A 39 -3.80 -11.13 3.02
CA ARG A 39 -5.15 -10.71 2.59
C ARG A 39 -5.08 -9.65 1.48
N LEU A 40 -4.20 -8.66 1.60
CA LEU A 40 -3.97 -7.63 0.57
C LEU A 40 -3.40 -8.21 -0.74
N LYS A 41 -2.56 -9.25 -0.65
CA LYS A 41 -2.03 -9.96 -1.82
C LYS A 41 -3.10 -10.80 -2.53
N ALA A 42 -4.03 -11.39 -1.79
CA ALA A 42 -5.13 -12.18 -2.33
C ALA A 42 -6.09 -11.37 -3.22
N ARG A 43 -6.05 -10.02 -3.17
CA ARG A 43 -6.86 -9.11 -4.00
C ARG A 43 -8.37 -9.39 -3.91
N LYS A 44 -8.84 -10.00 -2.82
CA LYS A 44 -10.26 -10.27 -2.61
C LYS A 44 -10.98 -8.96 -2.34
N ARG A 45 -11.78 -8.52 -3.31
CA ARG A 45 -12.60 -7.31 -3.17
C ARG A 45 -13.85 -7.67 -2.39
N ARG A 46 -14.16 -6.91 -1.34
CA ARG A 46 -15.41 -7.07 -0.57
C ARG A 46 -16.63 -6.72 -1.42
N PHE A 47 -16.48 -5.75 -2.32
CA PHE A 47 -17.52 -5.29 -3.22
C PHE A 47 -16.95 -5.33 -4.65
N PRO A 48 -17.14 -6.42 -5.39
CA PRO A 48 -16.57 -6.58 -6.73
C PRO A 48 -17.19 -5.59 -7.74
N ASP A 49 -18.47 -5.27 -7.55
CA ASP A 49 -19.25 -4.44 -8.47
C ASP A 49 -19.06 -2.93 -8.24
N LEU A 50 -18.40 -2.55 -7.13
CA LEU A 50 -18.03 -1.15 -6.91
C LEU A 50 -16.81 -0.79 -7.76
N LEU A 51 -17.06 0.03 -8.77
CA LEU A 51 -16.04 0.71 -9.53
C LEU A 51 -15.55 1.94 -8.75
N LEU A 52 -14.25 2.20 -8.81
CA LEU A 52 -13.71 3.45 -8.28
C LEU A 52 -14.22 4.58 -9.18
N ALA A 53 -14.85 5.60 -8.58
CA ALA A 53 -15.29 6.78 -9.31
C ALA A 53 -14.11 7.44 -10.04
N ARG A 54 -14.36 7.92 -11.26
CA ARG A 54 -13.36 8.57 -12.11
C ARG A 54 -13.29 10.06 -11.84
#